data_AF-F8NJF1-F1
#
_entry.id   AF-F8NJF1-F1
#
_cell.length_a   1.000
_cell.length_b   1.000
_cell.length_c   1.000
_cell.angle_alpha   90.00
_cell.angle_beta   90.00
_cell.angle_gamma   90.00
#
_symmetry.space_group_name_H-M   'P 1'
#
loop_
_entity.id
_entity.type
_entity.pdbx_description
1 polymer ?
#
loop_
_entity_poly.entity_id
_entity_poly.type
_entity_poly.pdbx_seq_one_letter_code
_entity_poly.pdbx_strand_id
1 'polypeptide(L)'
;MRLVLFSILSLLAAPAAVLSCEGECIVGITNQFITLYAETVSSVMDNIASQICKDVAPQTPTASCSAYVQPLMDAWNSSMYNPMEHAIFPSYFHGKCQNAQGVDPPGCPNPDCPVVCGTPGSLVHFYSTLQNIVFDTVNGFLVNNTKPNSDVYNEIKKAVTAGSSTSSRRALGPPARPYPPSIRPRAGTIDKSLQSIFKGLPHLLQQDCGGPGLPNCSWETYMKKFILSYP
;
A
#
# COMPACT_ATOMS: atom_id res chain seq x y z
N MET A 1 -66.35 -11.69 -39.23
CA MET A 1 -65.31 -12.16 -38.29
C MET A 1 -64.06 -11.31 -38.49
N ARG A 2 -63.76 -10.41 -37.54
CA ARG A 2 -62.50 -9.64 -37.51
C ARG A 2 -61.57 -10.35 -36.53
N LEU A 3 -60.50 -10.96 -37.05
CA LEU A 3 -59.48 -11.63 -36.22
C LEU A 3 -58.43 -10.61 -35.79
N VAL A 4 -58.21 -10.58 -34.48
CA VAL A 4 -57.36 -9.67 -33.73
C VAL A 4 -55.89 -10.10 -33.90
N LEU A 5 -55.06 -9.23 -34.49
CA LEU A 5 -53.59 -9.36 -34.41
C LEU A 5 -53.16 -8.92 -33.01
N PHE A 6 -52.96 -9.88 -32.11
CA PHE A 6 -52.30 -9.62 -30.83
C PHE A 6 -50.79 -9.60 -31.03
N SER A 7 -50.22 -8.43 -30.74
CA SER A 7 -48.80 -8.16 -30.56
C SER A 7 -48.15 -9.18 -29.60
N ILE A 8 -47.21 -9.96 -30.11
CA ILE A 8 -46.21 -10.65 -29.28
C ILE A 8 -44.88 -9.98 -29.61
N LEU A 9 -44.68 -8.79 -29.03
CA LEU A 9 -43.37 -8.18 -28.93
C LEU A 9 -42.69 -8.86 -27.73
N SER A 10 -42.03 -9.99 -27.99
CA SER A 10 -41.23 -10.69 -26.99
C SER A 10 -40.13 -9.75 -26.48
N LEU A 11 -40.28 -9.27 -25.25
CA LEU A 11 -39.18 -8.72 -24.47
C LEU A 11 -38.12 -9.81 -24.32
N LEU A 12 -37.06 -9.76 -25.13
CA LEU A 12 -35.78 -10.32 -24.75
C LEU A 12 -35.23 -9.45 -23.61
N ALA A 13 -35.68 -9.73 -22.39
CA ALA A 13 -34.92 -9.39 -21.21
C ALA A 13 -33.67 -10.29 -21.23
N ALA A 14 -32.63 -9.84 -21.94
CA ALA A 14 -31.32 -10.45 -21.80
C ALA A 14 -30.94 -10.38 -20.32
N PRO A 15 -30.48 -11.49 -19.70
CA PRO A 15 -29.89 -11.39 -18.37
C PRO A 15 -28.76 -10.38 -18.51
N ALA A 16 -28.80 -9.31 -17.71
CA ALA A 16 -27.67 -8.42 -17.57
C ALA A 16 -26.48 -9.33 -17.26
N ALA A 17 -25.59 -9.49 -18.24
CA ALA A 17 -24.33 -10.15 -18.01
C ALA A 17 -23.68 -9.30 -16.93
N VAL A 18 -23.69 -9.79 -15.69
CA VAL A 18 -22.94 -9.18 -14.61
C VAL A 18 -21.51 -9.39 -15.04
N LEU A 19 -20.96 -8.39 -15.73
CA LEU A 19 -19.57 -8.36 -16.12
C LEU A 19 -18.83 -8.38 -14.78
N SER A 20 -18.27 -9.53 -14.46
CA SER A 20 -17.21 -9.62 -13.49
C SER A 20 -16.14 -8.59 -13.81
N CYS A 21 -15.39 -8.09 -12.81
CA CYS A 21 -14.23 -7.25 -13.11
C CYS A 21 -13.28 -7.99 -14.05
N GLU A 22 -13.36 -7.65 -15.34
CA GLU A 22 -12.38 -8.03 -16.35
C GLU A 22 -11.10 -7.23 -16.11
N GLY A 23 -10.02 -7.55 -16.84
CA GLY A 23 -8.68 -7.04 -16.56
C GLY A 23 -8.60 -5.52 -16.30
N GLU A 24 -9.38 -4.70 -17.02
CA GLU A 24 -9.40 -3.25 -16.83
C GLU A 24 -9.94 -2.81 -15.46
N CYS A 25 -10.99 -3.47 -14.94
CA CYS A 25 -11.51 -3.17 -13.60
C CYS A 25 -10.47 -3.53 -12.52
N ILE A 26 -9.86 -4.72 -12.62
CA ILE A 26 -8.84 -5.18 -11.67
C ILE A 26 -7.65 -4.20 -11.64
N VAL A 27 -7.10 -3.88 -12.82
CA VAL A 27 -5.97 -2.96 -12.97
C VAL A 27 -6.33 -1.57 -12.47
N GLY A 28 -7.51 -1.06 -12.84
CA GLY A 28 -7.96 0.28 -12.50
C GLY A 28 -8.19 0.48 -11.00
N ILE A 29 -8.90 -0.45 -10.35
CA ILE A 29 -9.14 -0.41 -8.90
C ILE A 29 -7.83 -0.53 -8.13
N THR A 30 -6.97 -1.47 -8.51
CA THR A 30 -5.67 -1.69 -7.86
C THR A 30 -4.81 -0.41 -7.91
N ASN A 31 -4.65 0.17 -9.09
CA ASN A 31 -3.87 1.40 -9.27
C ASN A 31 -4.48 2.60 -8.55
N GLN A 32 -5.81 2.69 -8.50
CA GLN A 32 -6.47 3.79 -7.82
C GLN A 32 -6.20 3.75 -6.30
N PHE A 33 -6.25 2.57 -5.68
CA PHE A 33 -5.88 2.44 -4.26
C PHE A 33 -4.41 2.77 -4.00
N ILE A 34 -3.48 2.30 -4.85
CA ILE A 34 -2.05 2.65 -4.73
C ILE A 34 -1.85 4.17 -4.83
N THR A 35 -2.54 4.81 -5.77
CA THR A 35 -2.49 6.28 -5.95
C THR A 35 -3.01 7.01 -4.72
N LEU A 36 -4.15 6.60 -4.17
CA LEU A 36 -4.74 7.22 -2.98
C LEU A 36 -3.84 7.05 -1.74
N TYR A 37 -3.21 5.89 -1.57
CA TYR A 37 -2.28 5.65 -0.46
C TYR A 37 -0.91 6.30 -0.64
N ALA A 38 -0.53 6.73 -1.85
CA ALA A 38 0.80 7.30 -2.09
C ALA A 38 1.09 8.53 -1.22
N GLU A 39 0.10 9.39 -0.99
CA GLU A 39 0.24 10.57 -0.12
C GLU A 39 0.45 10.18 1.35
N THR A 40 -0.39 9.28 1.87
CA THR A 40 -0.26 8.72 3.23
C THR A 40 1.10 8.06 3.43
N VAL A 41 1.55 7.24 2.48
CA VAL A 41 2.86 6.58 2.56
C VAL A 41 3.99 7.60 2.54
N SER A 42 3.91 8.63 1.70
CA SER A 42 4.89 9.73 1.67
C SER A 42 4.96 10.45 3.02
N SER A 43 3.82 10.80 3.61
CA SER A 43 3.72 11.42 4.94
C SER A 43 4.39 10.56 6.02
N VAL A 44 4.10 9.26 6.05
CA VAL A 44 4.73 8.33 6.99
C VAL A 44 6.24 8.25 6.76
N MET A 45 6.69 8.25 5.50
CA MET A 45 8.12 8.22 5.18
C MET A 45 8.85 9.48 5.60
N ASP A 46 8.25 10.66 5.47
CA ASP A 46 8.83 11.91 5.95
C ASP A 46 9.00 11.92 7.48
N ASN A 47 8.04 11.34 8.21
CA ASN A 47 8.14 11.16 9.66
C ASN A 47 9.27 10.20 10.05
N ILE A 48 9.40 9.07 9.34
CA ILE A 48 10.48 8.10 9.58
C ILE A 48 11.84 8.71 9.22
N ALA A 49 11.95 9.39 8.08
CA ALA A 49 13.15 10.09 7.65
C ALA A 49 13.62 11.11 8.70
N SER A 50 12.68 11.88 9.27
CA SER A 50 12.96 12.84 10.33
C SER A 50 13.48 12.17 11.60
N GLN A 51 12.92 11.02 12.01
CA GLN A 51 13.41 10.23 13.14
C GLN A 51 14.82 9.68 12.89
N ILE A 52 15.09 9.15 11.69
CA ILE A 52 16.43 8.68 11.31
C ILE A 52 17.44 9.81 11.40
N CYS A 53 17.12 11.00 10.87
CA CYS A 53 17.97 12.19 10.96
C CYS A 53 18.25 12.64 12.40
N LYS A 54 17.22 12.58 13.25
CA LYS A 54 17.32 13.02 14.64
C LYS A 54 18.13 12.05 15.50
N ASP A 55 17.88 10.76 15.37
CA ASP A 55 18.28 9.76 16.35
C ASP A 55 19.43 8.86 15.87
N VAL A 56 19.74 8.84 14.57
CA VAL A 56 20.67 7.86 13.97
C VAL A 56 21.73 8.49 13.09
N ALA A 57 21.31 9.31 12.12
CA ALA A 57 22.21 9.87 11.13
C ALA A 57 23.06 11.01 11.74
N PRO A 58 24.31 11.16 11.30
CA PRO A 58 25.11 12.32 11.66
C PRO A 58 24.46 13.58 11.11
N GLN A 59 24.44 14.64 11.92
CA GLN A 59 23.99 15.96 11.50
C GLN A 59 24.95 16.51 10.44
N THR A 60 24.66 16.27 9.16
CA THR A 60 25.39 16.86 8.03
C THR A 60 24.54 17.92 7.36
N PRO A 61 25.05 19.14 7.12
CA PRO A 61 24.26 20.25 6.56
C PRO A 61 23.67 20.01 5.17
N THR A 62 24.11 18.98 4.44
CA THR A 62 23.85 18.82 3.00
C THR A 62 22.98 17.63 2.63
N ALA A 63 22.67 16.71 3.56
CA ALA A 63 21.88 15.53 3.25
C ALA A 63 20.39 15.77 3.62
N SER A 64 19.50 15.61 2.64
CA SER A 64 18.06 15.57 2.90
C SER A 64 17.70 14.30 3.67
N CYS A 65 16.90 14.41 4.72
CA CYS A 65 16.45 13.26 5.51
C CYS A 65 15.68 12.25 4.66
N SER A 66 14.91 12.72 3.69
CA SER A 66 14.13 11.86 2.78
C SER A 66 15.02 10.91 1.96
N ALA A 67 16.28 11.28 1.70
CA ALA A 67 17.21 10.42 0.96
C ALA A 67 17.49 9.09 1.68
N TYR A 68 17.35 9.03 3.01
CA TYR A 68 17.55 7.79 3.77
C TYR A 68 16.44 6.76 3.55
N VAL A 69 15.21 7.20 3.26
CA VAL A 69 14.05 6.32 3.06
C VAL A 69 13.72 6.11 1.58
N GLN A 70 14.49 6.72 0.67
CA GLN A 70 14.30 6.60 -0.77
C GLN A 70 14.23 5.12 -1.26
N PRO A 71 15.07 4.18 -0.77
CA PRO A 71 14.93 2.77 -1.16
C PRO A 71 13.55 2.17 -0.91
N LEU A 72 12.85 2.59 0.15
CA LEU A 72 11.50 2.13 0.43
C LEU A 72 10.46 2.76 -0.50
N MET A 73 10.65 4.03 -0.87
CA MET A 73 9.80 4.70 -1.86
C MET A 73 10.00 4.12 -3.26
N ASP A 74 11.23 3.77 -3.62
CA ASP A 74 11.54 3.10 -4.89
C ASP A 74 10.90 1.70 -4.93
N ALA A 75 10.97 0.96 -3.81
CA ALA A 75 10.28 -0.32 -3.67
C ALA A 75 8.75 -0.17 -3.79
N TRP A 76 8.15 0.82 -3.12
CA TRP A 76 6.72 1.13 -3.24
C TRP A 76 6.30 1.34 -4.70
N ASN A 77 6.97 2.26 -5.39
CA ASN A 77 6.65 2.64 -6.76
C ASN A 77 6.80 1.49 -7.77
N SER A 78 7.76 0.58 -7.52
CA SER A 78 8.05 -0.52 -8.45
C SER A 78 7.33 -1.82 -8.15
N SER A 79 6.93 -2.05 -6.89
CA SER A 79 6.55 -3.39 -6.41
C SER A 79 5.21 -3.46 -5.70
N MET A 80 4.53 -2.33 -5.42
CA MET A 80 3.26 -2.35 -4.68
C MET A 80 2.08 -2.92 -5.49
N TYR A 81 2.14 -2.87 -6.81
CA TYR A 81 1.04 -3.30 -7.68
C TYR A 81 0.66 -4.78 -7.47
N ASN A 82 1.61 -5.70 -7.61
CA ASN A 82 1.36 -7.13 -7.47
C ASN A 82 0.77 -7.57 -6.12
N PRO A 83 1.32 -7.15 -4.95
CA PRO A 83 0.72 -7.52 -3.66
C PRO A 83 -0.66 -6.89 -3.48
N MET A 84 -0.89 -5.67 -3.96
CA MET A 84 -2.21 -5.02 -3.91
C MET A 84 -3.22 -5.77 -4.78
N GLU A 85 -2.89 -6.03 -6.04
CA GLU A 85 -3.73 -6.79 -6.94
C GLU A 85 -4.06 -8.12 -6.30
N HIS A 86 -3.04 -8.91 -5.91
CA HIS A 86 -3.23 -10.24 -5.38
C HIS A 86 -4.12 -10.29 -4.13
N ALA A 87 -3.95 -9.33 -3.21
CA ALA A 87 -4.70 -9.26 -1.97
C ALA A 87 -6.18 -8.94 -2.20
N ILE A 88 -6.50 -8.07 -3.18
CA ILE A 88 -7.88 -7.79 -3.57
C ILE A 88 -8.41 -8.96 -4.41
N PHE A 89 -7.69 -9.33 -5.46
CA PHE A 89 -8.02 -10.31 -6.49
C PHE A 89 -6.87 -11.29 -6.76
N PRO A 90 -7.07 -12.62 -6.76
CA PRO A 90 -8.29 -13.33 -6.44
C PRO A 90 -8.38 -13.70 -4.95
N SER A 91 -7.57 -13.11 -4.06
CA SER A 91 -7.50 -13.61 -2.66
C SER A 91 -8.82 -13.47 -1.91
N TYR A 92 -9.56 -12.37 -2.11
CA TYR A 92 -10.89 -12.19 -1.51
C TYR A 92 -11.99 -12.05 -2.57
N PHE A 93 -11.77 -11.20 -3.57
CA PHE A 93 -12.72 -10.97 -4.66
C PHE A 93 -12.33 -11.82 -5.86
N HIS A 94 -13.22 -12.71 -6.32
CA HIS A 94 -12.92 -13.65 -7.39
C HIS A 94 -13.51 -13.20 -8.72
N GLY A 95 -12.71 -13.23 -9.80
CA GLY A 95 -13.15 -12.78 -11.14
C GLY A 95 -14.33 -13.55 -11.72
N LYS A 96 -14.69 -14.72 -11.19
CA LYS A 96 -15.99 -15.36 -11.39
C LYS A 96 -16.45 -15.81 -10.01
N CYS A 97 -17.74 -15.87 -9.73
CA CYS A 97 -18.30 -16.39 -8.46
C CYS A 97 -18.00 -17.89 -8.24
N GLN A 98 -16.87 -18.38 -8.73
CA GLN A 98 -16.47 -19.76 -8.83
C GLN A 98 -15.50 -20.10 -7.71
N ASN A 99 -15.63 -21.30 -7.17
CA ASN A 99 -14.64 -21.84 -6.25
C ASN A 99 -13.28 -22.11 -6.94
N ALA A 100 -12.30 -22.61 -6.19
CA ALA A 100 -10.97 -22.95 -6.71
C ALA A 100 -10.98 -23.97 -7.88
N GLN A 101 -12.09 -24.68 -8.09
CA GLN A 101 -12.29 -25.67 -9.16
C GLN A 101 -13.03 -25.07 -10.37
N GLY A 102 -13.35 -23.77 -10.37
CA GLY A 102 -14.08 -23.12 -11.46
C GLY A 102 -15.60 -23.39 -11.45
N VAL A 103 -16.16 -23.83 -10.32
CA VAL A 103 -17.59 -24.17 -10.19
C VAL A 103 -18.33 -23.09 -9.40
N ASP A 104 -19.46 -22.62 -9.93
CA ASP A 104 -20.38 -21.71 -9.22
C ASP A 104 -21.03 -22.46 -8.05
N PRO A 105 -20.78 -22.06 -6.78
CA PRO A 105 -21.38 -22.72 -5.64
C PRO A 105 -22.88 -22.40 -5.57
N PRO A 106 -23.69 -23.27 -4.95
CA PRO A 106 -25.14 -23.05 -4.80
C PRO A 106 -25.43 -21.70 -4.13
N GLY A 107 -26.38 -20.94 -4.70
CA GLY A 107 -26.79 -19.63 -4.19
C GLY A 107 -26.11 -18.43 -4.86
N CYS A 108 -25.12 -18.65 -5.73
CA CYS A 108 -24.51 -17.56 -6.49
C CYS A 108 -25.33 -17.19 -7.73
N PRO A 109 -25.39 -15.90 -8.13
CA PRO A 109 -24.52 -14.78 -7.73
C PRO A 109 -25.05 -13.88 -6.57
N ASN A 110 -25.59 -14.44 -5.48
CA ASN A 110 -25.89 -13.67 -4.27
C ASN A 110 -24.60 -13.10 -3.64
N PRO A 111 -24.52 -11.81 -3.23
CA PRO A 111 -23.36 -11.25 -2.54
C PRO A 111 -22.92 -12.04 -1.30
N ASP A 112 -23.84 -12.68 -0.58
CA ASP A 112 -23.54 -13.49 0.62
C ASP A 112 -23.13 -14.94 0.31
N CYS A 113 -22.64 -15.19 -0.90
CA CYS A 113 -22.09 -16.47 -1.30
C CYS A 113 -20.84 -16.86 -0.49
N PRO A 114 -20.53 -18.17 -0.37
CA PRO A 114 -19.25 -18.63 0.18
C PRO A 114 -18.02 -18.11 -0.57
N VAL A 115 -18.19 -17.75 -1.85
CA VAL A 115 -17.19 -17.12 -2.71
C VAL A 115 -17.67 -15.71 -3.02
N VAL A 116 -16.89 -14.70 -2.66
CA VAL A 116 -17.24 -13.31 -2.94
C VAL A 116 -16.83 -12.98 -4.37
N CYS A 117 -17.81 -12.66 -5.21
CA CYS A 117 -17.55 -12.28 -6.59
C CYS A 117 -16.82 -10.93 -6.66
N GLY A 118 -15.88 -10.79 -7.58
CA GLY A 118 -15.19 -9.54 -7.89
C GLY A 118 -15.99 -8.68 -8.87
N THR A 119 -17.31 -8.59 -8.71
CA THR A 119 -18.13 -7.67 -9.51
C THR A 119 -18.10 -6.29 -8.86
N PRO A 120 -18.23 -5.19 -9.61
CA PRO A 120 -18.30 -3.85 -9.04
C PRO A 120 -19.31 -3.73 -7.88
N GLY A 121 -20.50 -4.33 -8.04
CA GLY A 121 -21.53 -4.35 -7.00
C GLY A 121 -21.08 -5.06 -5.71
N SER A 122 -20.42 -6.21 -5.81
CA SER A 122 -19.89 -6.94 -4.65
C SER A 122 -18.78 -6.18 -3.95
N LEU A 123 -17.88 -5.52 -4.69
CA LEU A 123 -16.84 -4.67 -4.09
C LEU A 123 -17.45 -3.49 -3.30
N VAL A 124 -18.50 -2.86 -3.83
CA VAL A 124 -19.24 -1.80 -3.12
C VAL A 124 -19.96 -2.33 -1.89
N HIS A 125 -20.57 -3.51 -2.00
CA HIS A 125 -21.27 -4.14 -0.88
C HIS A 125 -20.30 -4.45 0.27
N PHE A 126 -19.13 -5.03 -0.03
CA PHE A 126 -18.10 -5.38 0.94
C PHE A 126 -17.01 -4.31 1.11
N TYR A 127 -17.35 -3.03 0.92
CA TYR A 127 -16.35 -1.96 0.88
C TYR A 127 -15.50 -1.86 2.15
N SER A 128 -16.09 -2.07 3.34
CA SER A 128 -15.32 -2.05 4.60
C SER A 128 -14.26 -3.16 4.64
N THR A 129 -14.58 -4.35 4.11
CA THR A 129 -13.61 -5.44 3.98
C THR A 129 -12.53 -5.09 2.96
N LEU A 130 -12.92 -4.55 1.80
CA LEU A 130 -11.98 -4.07 0.78
C LEU A 130 -11.00 -3.03 1.35
N GLN A 131 -11.50 -2.06 2.11
CA GLN A 131 -10.70 -1.04 2.78
C GLN A 131 -9.66 -1.66 3.72
N ASN A 132 -10.06 -2.63 4.54
CA ASN A 132 -9.15 -3.32 5.46
C ASN A 132 -8.10 -4.14 4.71
N ILE A 133 -8.48 -4.87 3.66
CA ILE A 133 -7.55 -5.63 2.80
C ILE A 133 -6.47 -4.69 2.25
N VAL A 134 -6.88 -3.55 1.68
CA VAL A 134 -5.94 -2.58 1.10
C VAL A 134 -5.00 -2.04 2.18
N PHE A 135 -5.54 -1.61 3.33
CA PHE A 135 -4.73 -1.10 4.44
C PHE A 135 -3.72 -2.13 4.95
N ASP A 136 -4.17 -3.36 5.21
CA ASP A 136 -3.32 -4.44 5.71
C ASP A 136 -2.22 -4.80 4.70
N THR A 137 -2.52 -4.69 3.40
CA THR A 137 -1.54 -4.92 2.34
C THR A 137 -0.48 -3.82 2.31
N VAL A 138 -0.86 -2.54 2.42
CA VAL A 138 0.08 -1.41 2.53
C VAL A 138 0.95 -1.55 3.79
N ASN A 139 0.33 -1.79 4.93
CA ASN A 139 1.03 -1.98 6.19
C ASN A 139 2.02 -3.16 6.12
N GLY A 140 1.55 -4.31 5.63
CA GLY A 140 2.35 -5.51 5.45
C GLY A 140 3.52 -5.29 4.49
N PHE A 141 3.30 -4.56 3.39
CA PHE A 141 4.35 -4.20 2.43
C PHE A 141 5.46 -3.38 3.11
N LEU A 142 5.10 -2.30 3.81
CA LEU A 142 6.06 -1.42 4.47
C LEU A 142 6.82 -2.16 5.58
N VAL A 143 6.12 -2.95 6.40
CA VAL A 143 6.72 -3.76 7.47
C VAL A 143 7.69 -4.79 6.88
N ASN A 144 7.30 -5.53 5.84
CA ASN A 144 8.16 -6.56 5.26
C ASN A 144 9.42 -5.98 4.63
N ASN A 145 9.32 -4.83 3.95
CA ASN A 145 10.47 -4.17 3.35
C ASN A 145 11.36 -3.46 4.38
N THR A 146 10.90 -3.22 5.60
CA THR A 146 11.70 -2.60 6.68
C THR A 146 12.14 -3.60 7.76
N LYS A 147 11.86 -4.89 7.60
CA LYS A 147 12.36 -5.94 8.47
C LYS A 147 13.89 -6.08 8.34
N PRO A 148 14.59 -6.43 9.44
CA PRO A 148 16.00 -6.78 9.36
C PRO A 148 16.27 -7.83 8.28
N ASN A 149 17.36 -7.63 7.53
CA ASN A 149 17.80 -8.47 6.42
C ASN A 149 16.99 -8.39 5.12
N SER A 150 15.94 -7.54 5.02
CA SER A 150 15.38 -7.22 3.71
C SER A 150 16.39 -6.40 2.89
N ASP A 151 16.33 -6.49 1.56
CA ASP A 151 17.21 -5.72 0.69
C ASP A 151 17.03 -4.21 0.90
N VAL A 152 15.77 -3.76 0.96
CA VAL A 152 15.41 -2.35 1.22
C VAL A 152 15.95 -1.87 2.57
N TYR A 153 15.81 -2.65 3.65
CA TYR A 153 16.37 -2.28 4.96
C TYR A 153 17.90 -2.16 4.91
N ASN A 154 18.56 -3.08 4.22
CA ASN A 154 20.02 -3.07 4.07
C ASN A 154 20.50 -1.84 3.28
N GLU A 155 19.76 -1.41 2.26
CA GLU A 155 20.04 -0.19 1.50
C GLU A 155 19.88 1.07 2.36
N ILE A 156 18.79 1.17 3.14
CA ILE A 156 18.58 2.26 4.09
C ILE A 156 19.73 2.31 5.11
N LYS A 157 20.08 1.17 5.71
CA LYS A 157 21.20 1.05 6.66
C LYS A 157 22.52 1.48 6.04
N LYS A 158 22.78 1.09 4.79
CA LYS A 158 23.97 1.50 4.03
C LYS A 158 23.98 3.01 3.81
N ALA A 159 22.86 3.63 3.44
CA ALA A 159 22.76 5.08 3.24
C ALA A 159 23.06 5.86 4.54
N VAL A 160 22.47 5.45 5.66
CA VAL A 160 22.69 6.06 6.99
C VAL A 160 24.15 5.90 7.45
N THR A 161 24.74 4.73 7.21
CA THR A 161 26.15 4.46 7.57
C THR A 161 27.13 5.22 6.67
N ALA A 162 26.84 5.34 5.37
CA ALA A 162 27.69 6.08 4.44
C ALA A 162 27.81 7.55 4.82
N GLY A 163 26.68 8.20 5.18
CA GLY A 163 26.67 9.57 5.71
C GLY A 163 27.56 9.75 6.96
N SER A 164 27.75 8.67 7.74
CA SER A 164 28.60 8.64 8.94
C SER A 164 30.10 8.56 8.66
N SER A 165 30.49 8.12 7.46
CA SER A 165 31.89 7.84 7.11
C SER A 165 32.64 8.99 6.43
N THR A 166 31.92 9.97 5.85
CA THR A 166 32.50 11.03 5.00
C THR A 166 33.20 12.14 5.79
N SER A 167 32.98 12.28 7.10
CA SER A 167 33.60 13.32 7.94
C SER A 167 35.03 13.00 8.42
N SER A 168 35.72 12.03 7.83
CA SER A 168 37.01 11.54 8.36
C SER A 168 38.22 11.63 7.41
N ARG A 169 38.09 12.22 6.22
CA ARG A 169 39.21 12.33 5.27
C ARG A 169 39.23 13.69 4.55
N ARG A 170 39.86 14.69 5.20
CA ARG A 170 40.48 15.96 4.70
C ARG A 170 40.57 16.88 5.93
N ALA A 171 41.67 17.51 6.33
CA ALA A 171 42.95 17.82 5.69
C ALA A 171 44.01 18.10 6.77
N LEU A 172 45.29 18.06 6.38
CA LEU A 172 46.38 18.69 7.13
C LEU A 172 46.07 20.19 7.28
N GLY A 173 45.56 20.59 8.44
CA GLY A 173 45.36 21.98 8.82
C GLY A 173 45.93 22.21 10.23
N PRO A 174 46.38 23.44 10.55
CA PRO A 174 46.93 23.76 11.86
C PRO A 174 45.91 23.45 12.97
N PRO A 175 46.37 23.16 14.21
CA PRO A 175 45.54 22.57 15.25
C PRO A 175 44.35 23.48 15.59
N ALA A 176 43.18 23.12 15.09
CA ALA A 176 41.93 23.72 15.50
C ALA A 176 41.61 23.28 16.93
N ARG A 177 41.02 24.21 17.71
CA ARG A 177 40.62 24.04 19.11
C ARG A 177 39.90 22.70 19.34
N PRO A 178 40.07 22.08 20.52
CA PRO A 178 39.44 20.80 20.85
C PRO A 178 37.93 21.00 20.91
N TYR A 179 37.24 20.72 19.81
CA TYR A 179 35.81 20.43 19.86
C TYR A 179 35.63 19.09 20.57
N PRO A 180 34.60 18.94 21.42
CA PRO A 180 34.32 17.68 22.08
C PRO A 180 34.18 16.58 21.02
N PRO A 181 34.74 15.37 21.28
CA PRO A 181 34.66 14.27 20.34
C PRO A 181 33.20 13.98 20.06
N SER A 182 32.79 14.14 18.79
CA SER A 182 31.50 13.65 18.31
C SER A 182 31.49 12.14 18.53
N ILE A 183 30.70 11.69 19.50
CA ILE A 183 30.52 10.28 19.81
C ILE A 183 29.82 9.65 18.61
N ARG A 184 30.60 8.95 17.77
CA ARG A 184 30.06 8.21 16.63
C ARG A 184 29.28 7.01 17.15
N PRO A 185 28.01 6.82 16.74
CA PRO A 185 27.30 5.58 17.03
C PRO A 185 28.07 4.39 16.43
N ARG A 186 28.27 3.33 17.22
CA ARG A 186 28.80 2.05 16.70
C ARG A 186 27.79 1.45 15.71
N ALA A 187 28.25 0.66 14.74
CA ALA A 187 27.37 0.03 13.74
C ALA A 187 26.24 -0.82 14.38
N GLY A 188 26.50 -1.46 15.52
CA GLY A 188 25.49 -2.19 16.29
C GLY A 188 24.43 -1.31 16.96
N THR A 189 24.70 -0.02 17.19
CA THR A 189 23.69 0.94 17.67
C THR A 189 22.80 1.43 16.54
N ILE A 190 23.34 1.64 15.33
CA ILE A 190 22.55 2.06 14.15
C ILE A 190 21.45 1.03 13.84
N ASP A 191 21.81 -0.25 13.81
CA ASP A 191 20.88 -1.33 13.48
C ASP A 191 19.70 -1.38 14.48
N LYS A 192 20.00 -1.35 15.79
CA LYS A 192 18.99 -1.31 16.85
C LYS A 192 18.10 -0.06 16.79
N SER A 193 18.68 1.10 16.50
CA SER A 193 17.90 2.34 16.38
C SER A 193 16.98 2.30 15.16
N LEU A 194 17.46 1.86 14.00
CA LEU A 194 16.63 1.69 12.80
C LEU A 194 15.49 0.70 13.04
N GLN A 195 15.78 -0.44 13.66
CA GLN A 195 14.73 -1.41 14.04
C GLN A 195 13.70 -0.79 14.98
N SER A 196 14.13 0.00 15.96
CA SER A 196 13.23 0.70 16.88
C SER A 196 12.33 1.70 16.16
N ILE A 197 12.87 2.45 15.20
CA ILE A 197 12.12 3.42 14.39
C ILE A 197 11.08 2.68 13.51
N PHE A 198 11.50 1.67 12.75
CA PHE A 198 10.61 0.93 11.86
C PHE A 198 9.56 0.10 12.59
N LYS A 199 9.81 -0.31 13.84
CA LYS A 199 8.79 -0.94 14.68
C LYS A 199 7.58 -0.02 14.93
N GLY A 200 7.76 1.29 14.87
CA GLY A 200 6.68 2.27 14.99
C GLY A 200 5.86 2.47 13.71
N LEU A 201 6.28 1.93 12.57
CA LEU A 201 5.67 2.20 11.26
C LEU A 201 4.16 1.85 11.21
N PRO A 202 3.70 0.67 11.69
CA PRO A 202 2.26 0.34 11.65
C PRO A 202 1.41 1.37 12.40
N HIS A 203 1.90 1.86 13.53
CA HIS A 203 1.21 2.87 14.32
C HIS A 203 1.15 4.21 13.59
N LEU A 204 2.26 4.64 12.96
CA LEU A 204 2.28 5.88 12.18
C LEU A 204 1.30 5.84 11.01
N LEU A 205 1.28 4.72 10.26
CA LEU A 205 0.35 4.53 9.15
C LEU A 205 -1.11 4.55 9.62
N GLN A 206 -1.42 3.83 10.71
CA GLN A 206 -2.77 3.83 11.27
C GLN A 206 -3.18 5.23 11.76
N GLN A 207 -2.26 5.97 12.38
CA GLN A 207 -2.50 7.32 12.87
C GLN A 207 -2.76 8.30 11.72
N ASP A 208 -1.98 8.25 10.64
CA ASP A 208 -2.17 9.08 9.44
C ASP A 208 -3.53 8.79 8.79
N CYS A 209 -3.95 7.52 8.79
CA CYS A 209 -5.28 7.09 8.38
C CYS A 209 -6.42 7.46 9.37
N GLY A 210 -6.13 8.14 10.47
CA GLY A 210 -7.13 8.61 11.43
C GLY A 210 -7.52 7.62 12.53
N GLY A 211 -6.75 6.54 12.71
CA GLY A 211 -6.95 5.56 13.79
C GLY A 211 -7.83 4.36 13.41
N PRO A 212 -8.46 3.69 14.38
CA PRO A 212 -9.38 2.58 14.13
C PRO A 212 -10.51 2.98 13.17
N GLY A 213 -10.83 2.12 12.20
CA GLY A 213 -11.82 2.40 11.16
C GLY A 213 -11.30 3.24 9.98
N LEU A 214 -10.06 3.74 10.07
CA LEU A 214 -9.32 4.35 8.96
C LEU A 214 -10.09 5.46 8.21
N PRO A 215 -10.73 6.43 8.91
CA PRO A 215 -11.62 7.39 8.27
C PRO A 215 -10.92 8.25 7.20
N ASN A 216 -9.63 8.54 7.35
CA ASN A 216 -8.88 9.35 6.38
C ASN A 216 -8.40 8.54 5.17
N CYS A 217 -8.34 7.21 5.28
CA CYS A 217 -7.94 6.28 4.22
C CYS A 217 -9.13 5.44 3.72
N SER A 218 -10.36 5.89 3.96
CA SER A 218 -11.56 5.21 3.51
C SER A 218 -11.87 5.52 2.06
N TRP A 219 -11.93 6.80 1.70
CA TRP A 219 -12.38 7.29 0.38
C TRP A 219 -13.68 6.64 -0.13
N GLU A 220 -14.53 6.11 0.76
CA GLU A 220 -15.65 5.23 0.42
C GLU A 220 -16.57 5.82 -0.65
N THR A 221 -17.03 7.05 -0.45
CA THR A 221 -17.92 7.72 -1.41
C THR A 221 -17.30 7.82 -2.81
N TYR A 222 -16.01 8.18 -2.88
CA TYR A 222 -15.29 8.32 -4.14
C TYR A 222 -15.05 6.96 -4.79
N MET A 223 -14.51 6.00 -4.03
CA MET A 223 -14.16 4.69 -4.55
C MET A 223 -15.38 3.88 -4.95
N LYS A 224 -16.49 3.93 -4.20
CA LYS A 224 -17.74 3.26 -4.61
C LYS A 224 -18.23 3.78 -5.96
N LYS A 225 -18.19 5.10 -6.17
CA LYS A 225 -18.55 5.71 -7.47
C LYS A 225 -17.59 5.30 -8.58
N PHE A 226 -16.29 5.26 -8.30
CA PHE A 226 -15.26 4.84 -9.26
C PHE A 226 -15.43 3.37 -9.65
N ILE A 227 -15.62 2.48 -8.68
CA ILE A 227 -15.85 1.05 -8.88
C ILE A 227 -17.09 0.82 -9.75
N LEU A 228 -18.20 1.51 -9.46
CA LEU A 228 -19.45 1.41 -10.24
C LEU A 228 -19.38 2.05 -11.63
N SER A 229 -18.25 2.69 -11.99
CA SER A 229 -18.05 3.17 -13.36
C SER A 229 -17.61 2.05 -14.33
N TYR A 230 -17.15 0.91 -13.78
CA TYR A 230 -16.88 -0.29 -14.55
C TYR A 230 -18.18 -1.05 -14.85
N PRO A 231 -18.30 -1.64 -16.05
CA PRO A 231 -19.51 -2.34 -16.48
C PRO A 231 -19.77 -3.64 -15.72
#